data_AF-A0A963NZ51-F1
#
_entry.id   AF-A0A963NZ51-F1
#
_cell.length_a   1.000
_cell.length_b   1.000
_cell.length_c   1.000
_cell.angle_alpha   90.00
_cell.angle_beta   90.00
_cell.angle_gamma   90.00
#
_symmetry.space_group_name_H-M   'P 1'
#
loop_
_entity.id
_entity.type
_entity.pdbx_description
1 polymer ?
#
loop_
_entity_poly.entity_id
_entity_poly.type
_entity_poly.pdbx_seq_one_letter_code
_entity_poly.pdbx_strand_id
1 'polypeptide(L)'
;AYMALYHADEAIVVTNPEVSSVRDSDRILGILNSKSKRAEHGDEPVKQHLLLTRYDLDRVQRGEMLKLDDVLEILAIPVLGVIPQCGSVLQASNLGMPVVLDDKSKAGEAYKDAVARLLGEDVELRYVTPQKRGLVDWLLRRSA
;
A
#
# COMPACT_ATOMS: atom_id res chain seq x y z
N ALA A 1 -5.53 -10.18 -16.93
CA ALA A 1 -6.00 -10.04 -15.54
C ALA A 1 -6.76 -11.29 -15.09
N TYR A 2 -7.86 -11.67 -15.75
CA TYR A 2 -8.74 -12.77 -15.31
C TYR A 2 -8.04 -14.10 -14.99
N MET A 3 -7.22 -14.61 -15.92
CA MET A 3 -6.54 -15.90 -15.72
C MET A 3 -5.56 -15.89 -14.53
N ALA A 4 -5.00 -14.71 -14.19
CA ALA A 4 -4.06 -14.59 -13.09
C ALA A 4 -4.75 -14.62 -11.71
N LEU A 5 -6.04 -14.25 -11.64
CA LEU A 5 -6.81 -14.20 -10.38
C LEU A 5 -7.73 -15.41 -10.18
N TYR A 6 -8.00 -16.19 -11.23
CA TYR A 6 -9.06 -17.22 -11.20
C TYR A 6 -8.84 -18.28 -10.11
N HIS A 7 -7.61 -18.69 -9.88
CA HIS A 7 -7.23 -19.71 -8.88
C HIS A 7 -6.60 -19.11 -7.62
N ALA A 8 -6.74 -17.80 -7.38
CA ALA A 8 -6.14 -17.17 -6.21
C ALA A 8 -6.79 -17.63 -4.91
N ASP A 9 -5.97 -17.90 -3.90
CA ASP A 9 -6.43 -18.10 -2.51
C ASP A 9 -6.44 -16.77 -1.75
N GLU A 10 -5.41 -15.94 -2.00
CA GLU A 10 -5.30 -14.58 -1.49
C GLU A 10 -4.99 -13.62 -2.65
N ALA A 11 -5.46 -12.39 -2.56
CA ALA A 11 -5.25 -11.34 -3.54
C ALA A 11 -4.69 -10.08 -2.88
N ILE A 12 -3.52 -9.62 -3.35
CA ILE A 12 -2.96 -8.32 -2.99
C ILE A 12 -3.38 -7.31 -4.05
N VAL A 13 -4.26 -6.39 -3.65
CA VAL A 13 -4.75 -5.30 -4.50
C VAL A 13 -3.83 -4.11 -4.32
N VAL A 14 -3.02 -3.85 -5.35
CA VAL A 14 -2.07 -2.75 -5.38
C VAL A 14 -2.77 -1.49 -5.86
N THR A 15 -2.80 -0.46 -5.03
CA THR A 15 -3.57 0.75 -5.29
C THR A 15 -2.73 1.99 -5.01
N ASN A 16 -2.77 2.98 -5.91
CA ASN A 16 -2.27 4.32 -5.60
C ASN A 16 -3.40 5.16 -4.98
N PRO A 17 -3.08 6.11 -4.09
CA PRO A 17 -4.06 6.99 -3.42
C PRO A 17 -4.64 8.08 -4.35
N GLU A 18 -5.15 7.67 -5.51
CA GLU A 18 -5.75 8.49 -6.55
C GLU A 18 -7.12 7.92 -6.93
N VAL A 19 -8.10 8.79 -7.21
CA VAL A 19 -9.50 8.38 -7.45
C VAL A 19 -9.62 7.32 -8.54
N SER A 20 -8.87 7.45 -9.63
CA SER A 20 -8.87 6.49 -10.74
C SER A 20 -8.36 5.12 -10.31
N SER A 21 -7.22 5.06 -9.62
CA SER A 21 -6.62 3.80 -9.17
C SER A 21 -7.52 3.09 -8.15
N VAL A 22 -8.16 3.84 -7.24
CA VAL A 22 -9.10 3.28 -6.27
C VAL A 22 -10.33 2.70 -6.96
N ARG A 23 -10.93 3.43 -7.91
CA ARG A 23 -12.09 2.96 -8.66
C ARG A 23 -11.80 1.70 -9.48
N ASP A 24 -10.63 1.64 -10.12
CA ASP A 24 -10.22 0.44 -10.86
C ASP A 24 -9.98 -0.74 -9.91
N SER A 25 -9.45 -0.49 -8.71
CA SER A 25 -9.26 -1.51 -7.67
C SER A 25 -10.61 -2.07 -7.19
N ASP A 26 -11.60 -1.20 -6.92
CA ASP A 26 -12.97 -1.60 -6.57
C ASP A 26 -13.60 -2.51 -7.65
N ARG A 27 -13.41 -2.15 -8.93
CA ARG A 27 -13.87 -2.99 -10.04
C ARG A 27 -13.21 -4.37 -10.04
N ILE A 28 -11.91 -4.46 -9.74
CA ILE A 28 -11.18 -5.74 -9.66
C ILE A 28 -11.68 -6.57 -8.47
N LEU A 29 -11.98 -5.95 -7.32
CA LEU A 29 -12.59 -6.62 -6.17
C LEU A 29 -13.95 -7.21 -6.56
N GLY A 30 -14.78 -6.47 -7.29
CA GLY A 30 -16.04 -6.99 -7.83
C GLY A 30 -15.85 -8.21 -8.72
N ILE A 31 -14.81 -8.22 -9.57
CA ILE A 31 -14.46 -9.38 -10.41
C ILE A 31 -13.97 -10.57 -9.57
N LEU A 32 -13.11 -10.34 -8.58
CA LEU A 32 -12.63 -11.38 -7.66
C LEU A 32 -13.79 -12.07 -6.93
N ASN A 33 -14.75 -11.27 -6.46
CA ASN A 33 -15.92 -11.74 -5.69
C ASN A 33 -17.00 -12.43 -6.55
N SER A 34 -16.96 -12.29 -7.87
CA SER A 34 -17.99 -12.87 -8.76
C SER A 34 -17.48 -13.90 -9.74
N LYS A 35 -16.17 -13.91 -10.02
CA LYS A 35 -15.61 -14.72 -11.11
C LYS A 35 -14.28 -15.40 -10.78
N SER A 36 -13.84 -15.37 -9.52
CA SER A 36 -12.82 -16.34 -9.11
C SER A 36 -13.44 -17.74 -9.09
N LYS A 37 -12.62 -18.79 -9.23
CA LYS A 37 -13.09 -20.17 -9.08
C LYS A 37 -13.83 -20.38 -7.77
N ARG A 38 -13.29 -19.81 -6.68
CA ARG A 38 -13.88 -19.84 -5.34
C ARG A 38 -15.27 -19.19 -5.32
N ALA A 39 -15.42 -18.03 -5.94
CA ALA A 39 -16.71 -17.36 -6.07
C ALA A 39 -17.72 -18.15 -6.94
N GLU A 40 -17.28 -18.70 -8.07
CA GLU A 40 -18.13 -19.48 -8.97
C GLU A 40 -18.63 -20.78 -8.34
N HIS A 41 -17.81 -21.40 -7.49
CA HIS A 41 -18.14 -22.66 -6.83
C HIS A 41 -18.81 -22.47 -5.46
N GLY A 42 -18.90 -21.23 -4.96
CA GLY A 42 -19.42 -20.95 -3.62
C GLY A 42 -18.48 -21.42 -2.48
N ASP A 43 -17.19 -21.55 -2.77
CA ASP A 43 -16.16 -21.85 -1.77
C ASP A 43 -15.89 -20.61 -0.89
N GLU A 44 -15.00 -20.76 0.10
CA GLU A 44 -14.51 -19.63 0.88
C GLU A 44 -13.93 -18.53 -0.04
N PRO A 45 -14.40 -17.27 0.08
CA PRO A 45 -13.97 -16.16 -0.77
C PRO A 45 -12.45 -15.95 -0.76
N VAL A 46 -11.92 -15.42 -1.87
CA VAL A 46 -10.51 -15.03 -1.96
C VAL A 46 -10.22 -13.99 -0.88
N LYS A 47 -9.23 -14.25 -0.03
CA LYS A 47 -8.81 -13.31 1.02
C LYS A 47 -8.14 -12.10 0.38
N GLN A 48 -8.65 -10.90 0.66
CA GLN A 48 -8.23 -9.67 -0.02
C GLN A 48 -7.39 -8.79 0.90
N HIS A 49 -6.36 -8.18 0.33
CA HIS A 49 -5.39 -7.34 1.04
C HIS A 49 -5.12 -6.08 0.24
N LEU A 50 -5.19 -4.91 0.87
CA LEU A 50 -4.79 -3.65 0.25
C LEU A 50 -3.30 -3.41 0.44
N LEU A 51 -2.58 -3.20 -0.66
CA LEU A 51 -1.23 -2.64 -0.64
C LEU A 51 -1.27 -1.24 -1.25
N LEU A 52 -1.30 -0.22 -0.39
CA LEU A 52 -1.31 1.17 -0.85
C LEU A 52 0.11 1.58 -1.23
N THR A 53 0.33 1.98 -2.48
CA THR A 53 1.66 2.33 -3.00
C THR A 53 1.77 3.80 -3.34
N ARG A 54 3.01 4.29 -3.41
CA ARG A 54 3.33 5.68 -3.79
C ARG A 54 2.68 6.70 -2.86
N TYR A 55 2.51 6.33 -1.60
CA TYR A 55 1.88 7.19 -0.60
C TYR A 55 2.78 8.37 -0.25
N ASP A 56 2.24 9.57 -0.28
CA ASP A 56 2.96 10.81 -0.04
C ASP A 56 2.17 11.68 0.95
N LEU A 57 2.63 11.70 2.20
CA LEU A 57 1.98 12.43 3.30
C LEU A 57 1.86 13.92 3.03
N ASP A 58 2.85 14.54 2.38
CA ASP A 58 2.83 15.98 2.11
C ASP A 58 1.75 16.29 1.06
N ARG A 59 1.59 15.42 0.05
CA ARG A 59 0.51 15.54 -0.96
C ARG A 59 -0.87 15.29 -0.35
N VAL A 60 -0.99 14.34 0.57
CA VAL A 60 -2.23 14.08 1.31
C VAL A 60 -2.64 15.29 2.15
N GLN A 61 -1.69 15.88 2.89
CA GLN A 61 -1.96 17.08 3.69
C GLN A 61 -2.40 18.29 2.86
N ARG A 62 -1.94 18.40 1.61
CA ARG A 62 -2.37 19.45 0.67
C ARG A 62 -3.68 19.13 -0.04
N GLY A 63 -4.28 17.96 0.18
CA GLY A 63 -5.50 17.52 -0.49
C GLY A 63 -5.30 17.12 -1.96
N GLU A 64 -4.06 16.90 -2.39
CA GLU A 64 -3.73 16.47 -3.76
C GLU A 64 -3.84 14.95 -3.94
N MET A 65 -4.04 14.22 -2.84
CA MET A 65 -3.98 12.77 -2.75
C MET A 65 -4.97 12.29 -1.68
N LEU A 66 -5.60 11.12 -1.89
CA LEU A 66 -6.53 10.55 -0.92
C LEU A 66 -5.79 10.12 0.35
N LYS A 67 -6.38 10.37 1.53
CA LYS A 67 -5.87 9.80 2.79
C LYS A 67 -6.19 8.30 2.84
N LEU A 68 -5.42 7.55 3.64
CA LEU A 68 -5.59 6.11 3.80
C LEU A 68 -7.04 5.75 4.18
N ASP A 69 -7.63 6.50 5.11
CA ASP A 69 -8.99 6.25 5.60
C ASP A 69 -10.04 6.35 4.47
N ASP A 70 -9.91 7.31 3.56
CA ASP A 70 -10.85 7.44 2.42
C ASP A 70 -10.74 6.23 1.49
N VAL A 71 -9.52 5.72 1.27
CA VAL A 71 -9.31 4.53 0.45
C VAL A 71 -9.90 3.29 1.12
N LEU A 72 -9.77 3.20 2.45
CA LEU A 72 -10.33 2.10 3.23
C LEU A 72 -11.85 2.11 3.26
N GLU A 73 -12.47 3.29 3.38
CA GLU A 73 -13.92 3.45 3.31
C GLU A 73 -14.47 2.98 1.95
N ILE A 74 -13.73 3.22 0.86
CA ILE A 74 -14.16 2.81 -0.49
C ILE A 74 -13.94 1.32 -0.74
N LEU A 75 -12.74 0.79 -0.46
CA LEU A 75 -12.37 -0.57 -0.84
C LEU A 75 -12.79 -1.63 0.20
N ALA A 76 -12.98 -1.24 1.46
CA ALA A 76 -13.45 -2.10 2.55
C ALA A 76 -12.67 -3.43 2.73
N ILE A 77 -11.35 -3.42 2.51
CA ILE A 77 -10.45 -4.56 2.67
C ILE A 77 -9.29 -4.23 3.63
N PRO A 78 -8.72 -5.21 4.35
CA PRO A 78 -7.65 -4.96 5.31
C PRO A 78 -6.37 -4.45 4.64
N VAL A 79 -5.66 -3.53 5.31
CA VAL A 79 -4.39 -2.99 4.83
C VAL A 79 -3.25 -3.95 5.15
N LEU A 80 -2.57 -4.41 4.12
CA LEU A 80 -1.33 -5.18 4.25
C LEU A 80 -0.11 -4.27 4.45
N GLY A 81 -0.09 -3.13 3.77
CA GLY A 81 0.99 -2.17 3.91
C GLY A 81 0.76 -0.87 3.18
N VAL A 82 1.53 0.14 3.58
CA VAL A 82 1.57 1.46 2.95
C VAL A 82 3.01 1.74 2.52
N ILE A 83 3.25 1.74 1.21
CA ILE A 83 4.57 1.94 0.62
C ILE A 83 4.73 3.42 0.27
N PRO A 84 5.64 4.14 0.94
CA PRO A 84 5.84 5.55 0.65
C PRO A 84 6.43 5.77 -0.74
N GLN A 85 6.09 6.89 -1.36
CA GLN A 85 6.77 7.35 -2.58
C GLN A 85 8.27 7.53 -2.26
N CYS A 86 9.14 6.82 -2.97
CA CYS A 86 10.57 6.81 -2.69
C CYS A 86 11.40 6.72 -3.97
N GLY A 87 12.44 7.55 -4.08
CA GLY A 87 13.36 7.54 -5.22
C GLY A 87 14.19 6.25 -5.33
N SER A 88 14.40 5.54 -4.22
CA SER A 88 15.11 4.25 -4.19
C SER A 88 14.42 3.18 -5.06
N VAL A 89 13.10 3.25 -5.22
CA VAL A 89 12.35 2.30 -6.07
C VAL A 89 12.78 2.43 -7.53
N LEU A 90 12.91 3.66 -8.04
CA LEU A 90 13.36 3.91 -9.41
C LEU A 90 14.82 3.49 -9.59
N GLN A 91 15.67 3.80 -8.61
CA GLN A 91 17.08 3.40 -8.64
C GLN A 91 17.23 1.87 -8.65
N ALA A 92 16.50 1.18 -7.77
CA ALA A 92 16.48 -0.28 -7.67
C ALA A 92 16.01 -0.92 -8.99
N SER A 93 14.95 -0.38 -9.60
CA SER A 93 14.47 -0.82 -10.91
C SER A 93 15.53 -0.66 -12.01
N ASN A 94 16.23 0.49 -12.06
CA ASN A 94 17.28 0.73 -13.05
C ASN A 94 18.48 -0.22 -12.89
N LEU A 95 18.75 -0.65 -11.66
CA LEU A 95 19.82 -1.61 -11.34
C LEU A 95 19.38 -3.08 -11.51
N GLY A 96 18.10 -3.34 -11.78
CA GLY A 96 17.56 -4.70 -11.82
C GLY A 96 17.57 -5.40 -10.46
N MET A 97 17.59 -4.63 -9.36
CA MET A 97 17.63 -5.16 -8.00
C MET A 97 16.32 -4.87 -7.26
N PRO A 98 15.76 -5.82 -6.50
CA PRO A 98 14.62 -5.55 -5.64
C PRO A 98 14.93 -4.50 -4.57
N VAL A 99 14.04 -3.50 -4.42
CA VAL A 99 14.20 -2.40 -3.44
C VAL A 99 14.28 -2.87 -1.98
N VAL A 100 13.76 -4.06 -1.67
CA VAL A 100 13.81 -4.66 -0.34
C VAL A 100 15.24 -5.00 0.13
N LEU A 101 16.20 -5.10 -0.80
CA LEU A 101 17.61 -5.36 -0.51
C LEU A 101 18.37 -4.09 -0.07
N ASP A 102 17.78 -2.91 -0.23
CA ASP A 102 18.36 -1.67 0.27
C ASP A 102 17.85 -1.40 1.69
N ASP A 103 18.68 -1.70 2.69
CA ASP A 103 18.35 -1.51 4.11
C ASP A 103 18.14 -0.04 4.51
N LYS A 104 18.54 0.92 3.67
CA LYS A 104 18.30 2.34 3.91
C LYS A 104 17.01 2.84 3.26
N SER A 105 16.36 2.01 2.44
CA SER A 105 15.16 2.37 1.70
C SER A 105 13.91 2.32 2.58
N LYS A 106 13.24 3.47 2.75
CA LYS A 106 11.92 3.54 3.40
C LYS A 106 10.88 2.63 2.72
N ALA A 107 10.92 2.56 1.39
CA ALA A 107 10.05 1.68 0.63
C ALA A 107 10.41 0.20 0.88
N GLY A 108 11.71 -0.13 0.91
CA GLY A 108 12.18 -1.49 1.20
C GLY A 108 11.75 -1.96 2.59
N GLU A 109 11.89 -1.08 3.58
CA GLU A 109 11.44 -1.29 4.94
C GLU A 109 9.92 -1.48 5.04
N ALA A 110 9.11 -0.65 4.37
CA ALA A 110 7.66 -0.81 4.32
C ALA A 110 7.23 -2.13 3.64
N TYR A 111 7.97 -2.60 2.63
CA TYR A 111 7.73 -3.91 2.03
C TYR A 111 8.05 -5.06 3.01
N LYS A 112 9.10 -4.94 3.83
CA LYS A 112 9.40 -5.93 4.88
C LYS A 112 8.24 -6.06 5.88
N ASP A 113 7.62 -4.95 6.29
CA ASP A 113 6.42 -5.01 7.14
C ASP A 113 5.22 -5.66 6.46
N ALA A 114 5.01 -5.35 5.18
CA ALA A 114 3.92 -5.95 4.42
C ALA A 114 4.09 -7.48 4.34
N VAL A 115 5.32 -7.96 4.19
CA VAL A 115 5.65 -9.39 4.25
C VAL A 115 5.39 -9.95 5.65
N ALA A 116 5.83 -9.28 6.72
CA ALA A 116 5.59 -9.71 8.09
C ALA A 116 4.08 -9.86 8.39
N ARG A 117 3.27 -8.87 7.99
CA ARG A 117 1.80 -8.95 8.12
C ARG A 117 1.19 -10.06 7.27
N LEU A 118 1.72 -10.30 6.06
CA LEU A 118 1.27 -11.40 5.21
C LEU A 118 1.51 -12.75 5.88
N LEU A 119 2.61 -12.88 6.64
CA LEU A 119 2.96 -14.06 7.43
C LEU A 119 2.21 -14.15 8.77
N GLY A 120 1.34 -13.19 9.09
CA GLY A 120 0.49 -13.18 10.28
C GLY A 120 1.05 -12.42 11.48
N GLU A 121 2.14 -11.67 11.32
CA GLU A 121 2.69 -10.82 12.38
C GLU A 121 1.87 -9.53 12.55
N ASP A 122 1.69 -9.08 13.79
CA ASP A 122 1.07 -7.78 14.10
C ASP A 122 2.14 -6.69 14.15
N VAL A 123 2.28 -5.96 13.05
CA VAL A 123 3.29 -4.90 12.87
C VAL A 123 2.60 -3.57 12.64
N GLU A 124 3.01 -2.52 13.35
CA GLU A 124 2.43 -1.17 13.22
C GLU A 124 2.64 -0.59 11.80
N LEU A 125 1.61 0.06 11.25
CA LEU A 125 1.69 0.71 9.95
C LEU A 125 2.57 1.97 10.03
N ARG A 126 3.70 1.92 9.33
CA ARG A 126 4.59 3.07 9.17
C ARG A 126 4.16 3.97 8.01
N TYR A 127 4.63 5.22 8.04
CA TYR A 127 4.44 6.20 6.96
C TYR A 127 2.98 6.66 6.72
N VAL A 128 2.07 6.39 7.66
CA VAL A 128 0.66 6.80 7.60
C VAL A 128 0.36 8.07 8.40
N THR A 129 1.23 8.43 9.35
CA THR A 129 1.11 9.66 10.14
C THR A 129 2.29 10.59 9.85
N PRO A 130 2.05 11.92 9.81
CA PRO A 130 3.13 12.89 9.76
C PRO A 130 3.99 12.75 11.00
N GLN A 131 5.31 12.58 10.82
CA GLN A 131 6.23 12.70 11.95
C GLN A 131 6.12 14.14 12.48
N LYS A 132 5.68 14.29 13.73
CA LYS A 132 5.66 15.60 14.40
C LYS A 132 7.08 16.14 14.39
N ARG A 133 7.34 17.20 13.62
CA ARG A 133 8.61 17.92 13.69
C ARG A 133 8.80 18.37 15.13
N GLY A 134 9.83 17.85 15.80
CA GLY A 134 10.11 18.16 17.19
C GLY A 134 10.41 19.65 17.37
N LEU A 135 10.10 20.19 18.55
CA LEU A 135 10.39 21.58 18.93
C LEU A 135 11.86 21.99 18.70
N VAL A 136 12.78 21.02 18.68
CA VAL A 136 14.21 21.19 18.40
C VAL A 136 14.47 21.62 16.95
N ASP A 137 13.77 21.04 15.97
CA ASP A 137 13.88 21.40 14.55
C ASP A 137 13.37 22.83 14.30
N TRP A 138 12.34 23.23 15.05
CA TRP A 138 11.84 24.61 15.07
C TRP A 138 12.82 25.61 15.73
N LEU A 139 13.50 25.20 16.81
CA LEU A 139 14.47 26.04 17.53
C LEU A 139 15.75 26.28 16.71
N LEU A 140 16.26 25.24 16.05
CA LEU A 140 17.49 25.32 15.24
C LEU A 140 17.34 26.25 14.03
N ARG A 141 16.12 26.41 13.50
CA ARG A 141 15.85 27.32 12.38
C ARG A 141 15.72 28.80 12.76
N ARG A 142 15.56 29.16 14.04
CA ARG A 142 15.54 30.56 14.48
C ARG A 142 16.93 31.12 14.82
N SER A 143 17.94 30.25 14.86
CA SER A 143 19.33 30.61 15.17
C SER A 143 20.24 30.66 13.93
N ALA A 144 19.69 30.56 12.72
CA ALA A 144 20.38 30.68 11.44
C ALA A 144 19.87 31.90 10.65
#